data_AF-A0A2U1S5Y8-F1
#
_entry.id   AF-A0A2U1S5Y8-F1
#
_cell.length_a   1.000
_cell.length_b   1.000
_cell.length_c   1.000
_cell.angle_alpha   90.00
_cell.angle_beta   90.00
_cell.angle_gamma   90.00
#
_symmetry.space_group_name_H-M   'P 1'
#
loop_
_entity.id
_entity.type
_entity.pdbx_description
1 polymer ?
#
loop_
_entity_poly.entity_id
_entity_poly.type
_entity_poly.pdbx_seq_one_letter_code
_entity_poly.pdbx_strand_id
1 'polypeptide(L)'
;MIKCPYCGSDNPDEATFCRICGEKLSAVKTIEETESDNQEVVKYCVKCGYGIKDKSTDICPKCGAKQTVKSTKYCENCGAKIDMNAEICPKCGVRVMYRPANNKSTILAAILSFFIPGLGQIYDGKVGRGISFFIVICILYALYFLIFPLLIGFLLWLYCIYDAYSIAKNINLGIE
;
A
#
# COMPACT_ATOMS: atom_id res chain seq x y z
N MET A 1 46.71 15.39 17.85
CA MET A 1 45.66 15.62 18.86
C MET A 1 44.37 14.94 18.43
N ILE A 2 43.64 14.28 19.35
CA ILE A 2 42.34 13.64 19.12
C ILE A 2 41.21 14.58 19.59
N LYS A 3 40.24 14.89 18.72
CA LYS A 3 39.04 15.63 19.10
C LYS A 3 38.01 14.73 19.77
N CYS A 4 37.44 15.20 20.89
CA CYS A 4 36.33 14.51 21.53
C CYS A 4 35.07 14.59 20.64
N PRO A 5 34.44 13.46 20.27
CA PRO A 5 33.25 13.46 19.42
C PRO A 5 31.99 13.99 20.14
N TYR A 6 32.02 14.14 21.47
CA TYR A 6 30.88 14.59 22.26
C TYR A 6 30.95 16.08 22.62
N CYS A 7 32.11 16.59 23.04
CA CYS A 7 32.23 18.00 23.46
C CYS A 7 33.16 18.84 22.56
N GLY A 8 33.83 18.22 21.60
CA GLY A 8 34.69 18.92 20.63
C GLY A 8 36.06 19.37 21.13
N SER A 9 36.40 19.14 22.41
CA SER A 9 37.70 19.54 22.98
C SER A 9 38.86 18.72 22.42
N ASP A 10 40.03 19.36 22.29
CA ASP A 10 41.26 18.71 21.83
C ASP A 10 42.00 17.97 22.96
N ASN A 11 42.33 16.71 22.70
CA ASN A 11 43.02 15.82 23.64
C ASN A 11 44.34 15.30 23.05
N PRO A 12 45.32 14.91 23.88
CA PRO A 12 46.55 14.28 23.42
C PRO A 12 46.27 13.00 22.65
N ASP A 13 47.17 12.60 21.73
CA ASP A 13 46.98 11.43 20.86
C ASP A 13 46.94 10.08 21.61
N GLU A 14 47.47 10.05 22.82
CA GLU A 14 47.51 8.88 23.70
C GLU A 14 46.43 8.91 24.79
N ALA A 15 45.58 9.96 24.82
CA ALA A 15 44.60 10.09 25.88
C ALA A 15 43.52 9.01 25.79
N THR A 16 43.36 8.25 26.87
CA THR A 16 42.33 7.20 27.00
C THR A 16 40.94 7.78 27.26
N PHE A 17 40.87 8.99 27.80
CA PHE A 17 39.63 9.70 28.14
C PHE A 17 39.75 11.20 27.83
N CYS A 18 38.62 11.83 27.50
CA CYS A 18 38.52 13.26 27.25
C CYS A 18 38.67 14.04 28.56
N ARG A 19 39.60 15.00 28.61
CA ARG A 19 39.89 15.79 29.82
C ARG A 19 38.77 16.74 30.24
N ILE A 20 37.85 17.08 29.33
CA ILE A 20 36.74 18.02 29.59
C ILE A 20 35.47 17.29 30.04
N CYS A 21 34.97 16.32 29.26
CA CYS A 21 33.69 15.65 29.54
C CYS A 21 33.80 14.20 30.06
N GLY A 22 35.00 13.61 30.10
CA GLY A 22 35.24 12.26 30.63
C GLY A 22 34.95 11.10 29.65
N GLU A 23 34.53 11.37 28.42
CA GLU A 23 34.26 10.32 27.43
C GLU A 23 35.53 9.52 27.08
N LYS A 24 35.41 8.19 26.94
CA LYS A 24 36.53 7.34 26.51
C LYS A 24 36.96 7.64 25.07
N LEU A 25 38.22 8.02 24.90
CA LEU A 25 38.83 8.22 23.59
C LEU A 25 39.58 6.94 23.23
N SER A 26 38.96 6.09 22.40
CA SER A 26 39.60 4.87 21.92
C SER A 26 40.62 5.20 20.84
N ALA A 27 41.89 4.89 21.09
CA ALA A 27 43.01 5.04 20.16
C ALA A 27 42.65 4.47 18.78
N VAL A 28 42.46 5.36 17.81
CA VAL A 28 42.25 5.00 16.41
C VAL A 28 43.62 4.63 15.85
N LYS A 29 43.98 3.34 15.90
CA LYS A 29 44.98 2.81 14.97
C LYS A 29 44.39 2.95 13.57
N THR A 30 45.17 3.58 12.69
CA THR A 30 45.00 3.64 11.23
C THR A 30 44.42 2.33 10.70
N ILE A 31 43.21 2.41 10.14
CA ILE A 31 42.64 1.32 9.35
C ILE A 31 43.20 1.50 7.93
N GLU A 32 44.18 0.65 7.61
CA GLU A 32 44.53 0.30 6.24
C GLU A 32 43.32 -0.34 5.55
N GLU A 33 43.12 0.02 4.29
CA GLU A 33 42.07 -0.46 3.40
C GLU A 33 42.03 -2.00 3.38
N THR A 34 40.90 -2.58 3.78
CA THR A 34 40.55 -3.96 3.45
C THR A 34 39.11 -3.99 2.94
N GLU A 35 38.96 -4.34 1.67
CA GLU A 35 37.70 -4.69 1.03
C GLU A 35 37.00 -5.81 1.81
N SER A 36 35.88 -5.54 2.47
CA SER A 36 34.86 -6.56 2.71
C SER A 36 33.51 -5.95 3.12
N ASP A 37 32.50 -6.30 2.32
CA ASP A 37 31.08 -6.37 2.65
C ASP A 37 30.39 -5.09 3.19
N ASN A 38 29.76 -4.36 2.26
CA ASN A 38 28.83 -3.26 2.54
C ASN A 38 27.53 -3.81 3.16
N GLN A 39 27.62 -4.34 4.39
CA GLN A 39 26.46 -4.82 5.15
C GLN A 39 25.93 -3.69 6.04
N GLU A 40 24.92 -2.99 5.53
CA GLU A 40 24.24 -1.87 6.16
C GLU A 40 23.61 -2.29 7.51
N VAL A 41 24.00 -1.62 8.59
CA VAL A 41 23.46 -1.86 9.94
C VAL A 41 22.05 -1.26 10.03
N VAL A 42 21.02 -2.11 10.02
CA VAL A 42 19.61 -1.67 9.95
C VAL A 42 19.00 -1.28 11.31
N LYS A 43 19.52 -1.80 12.43
CA LYS A 43 19.10 -1.39 13.78
C LYS A 43 20.19 -1.66 14.83
N TYR A 44 20.25 -0.85 15.88
CA TYR A 44 21.17 -1.06 17.01
C TYR A 44 20.44 -1.65 18.20
N CYS A 45 21.10 -2.55 18.94
CA CYS A 45 20.55 -3.14 20.14
C CYS A 45 20.32 -2.08 21.23
N VAL A 46 19.08 -1.97 21.73
CA VAL A 46 18.72 -1.01 22.79
C VAL A 46 19.38 -1.25 24.15
N LYS A 47 20.00 -2.43 24.35
CA LYS A 47 20.71 -2.78 25.60
C LYS A 47 22.23 -2.62 25.50
N CYS A 48 22.86 -3.05 24.39
CA CYS A 48 24.33 -3.14 24.30
C CYS A 48 24.94 -2.44 23.08
N GLY A 49 24.14 -1.78 22.24
CA GLY A 49 24.60 -1.02 21.08
C GLY A 49 25.13 -1.86 19.91
N TYR A 50 25.02 -3.19 19.94
CA TYR A 50 25.43 -4.04 18.81
C TYR A 50 24.61 -3.72 17.55
N GLY A 51 25.28 -3.53 16.42
CA GLY A 51 24.65 -3.35 15.12
C GLY A 51 24.07 -4.66 14.60
N ILE A 52 22.74 -4.72 14.47
CA ILE A 52 22.01 -5.86 13.96
C ILE A 52 21.80 -5.65 12.46
N LYS A 53 22.29 -6.59 11.66
CA LYS A 53 22.23 -6.55 10.20
C LYS A 53 20.88 -7.02 9.64
N ASP A 54 20.12 -7.80 10.40
CA ASP A 54 18.82 -8.32 10.01
C ASP A 54 17.65 -7.60 10.73
N LYS A 55 16.68 -7.15 9.93
CA LYS A 55 15.47 -6.48 10.39
C LYS A 55 14.58 -7.40 11.22
N SER A 56 14.56 -8.71 10.92
CA SER A 56 13.69 -9.71 11.55
C SER A 56 14.20 -10.26 12.88
N THR A 57 15.47 -9.99 13.20
CA THR A 57 16.10 -10.50 14.42
C THR A 57 15.55 -9.79 15.66
N ASP A 58 14.64 -10.44 16.38
CA ASP A 58 14.02 -9.95 17.60
C ASP A 58 14.85 -10.23 18.87
N ILE A 59 15.99 -10.90 18.76
CA ILE A 59 16.89 -11.17 19.88
C ILE A 59 18.29 -10.75 19.47
N CYS A 60 18.91 -9.83 20.22
CA CYS A 60 20.26 -9.40 19.93
C CYS A 60 21.24 -10.57 20.06
N PRO A 61 22.00 -10.93 19.01
CA PRO A 61 22.92 -12.08 19.05
C PRO A 61 24.12 -11.85 19.99
N LYS A 62 24.43 -10.59 20.33
CA LYS A 62 25.53 -10.25 21.25
C LYS A 62 25.13 -10.36 22.73
N CYS A 63 23.91 -10.00 23.10
CA CYS A 63 23.54 -9.85 24.53
C CYS A 63 22.20 -10.47 24.94
N GLY A 64 21.50 -11.14 24.02
CA GLY A 64 20.24 -11.83 24.28
C GLY A 64 19.03 -10.92 24.54
N ALA A 65 19.19 -9.59 24.46
CA ALA A 65 18.09 -8.67 24.67
C ALA A 65 17.05 -8.78 23.55
N LYS A 66 15.78 -8.97 23.93
CA LYS A 66 14.67 -8.93 22.99
C LYS A 66 14.53 -7.53 22.41
N GLN A 67 14.70 -7.41 21.11
CA GLN A 67 14.45 -6.19 20.35
C GLN A 67 12.97 -6.15 20.00
N THR A 68 12.26 -5.15 20.49
CA THR A 68 10.95 -4.82 19.97
C THR A 68 11.19 -3.88 18.79
N VAL A 69 10.98 -4.36 17.57
CA VAL A 69 10.95 -3.45 16.41
C VAL A 69 9.69 -2.62 16.58
N LYS A 70 9.81 -1.46 17.24
CA LYS A 70 8.70 -0.51 17.33
C LYS A 70 8.43 -0.03 15.92
N SER A 71 7.25 -0.35 15.42
CA SER A 71 6.78 0.22 14.17
C SER A 71 6.71 1.74 14.32
N THR A 72 7.20 2.48 13.34
CA THR A 72 7.31 3.95 13.42
C THR A 72 6.67 4.61 12.21
N LYS A 73 6.15 5.82 12.39
CA LYS A 73 5.61 6.69 11.34
C LYS A 73 6.26 8.07 11.44
N TYR A 74 6.10 8.91 10.42
CA TYR A 74 6.56 10.30 10.47
C TYR A 74 5.39 11.24 10.77
N CYS A 75 5.64 12.26 11.59
CA CYS A 75 4.67 13.32 11.81
C CYS A 75 4.56 14.21 10.56
N GLU A 76 3.37 14.30 9.98
CA GLU A 76 3.09 15.13 8.79
C GLU A 76 3.32 16.63 9.03
N ASN A 77 3.29 17.08 10.29
CA ASN A 77 3.51 18.49 10.63
C ASN A 77 5.00 18.86 10.82
N CYS A 78 5.78 18.04 11.54
CA CYS A 78 7.13 18.41 11.96
C CYS A 78 8.25 17.45 11.52
N GLY A 79 7.90 16.39 10.78
CA GLY A 79 8.84 15.39 10.24
C GLY A 79 9.46 14.46 11.28
N ALA A 80 9.04 14.51 12.54
CA ALA A 80 9.58 13.63 13.59
C ALA A 80 9.23 12.16 13.31
N LYS A 81 10.21 11.26 13.47
CA LYS A 81 9.95 9.82 13.58
C LYS A 81 9.31 9.53 14.93
N ILE A 82 8.08 9.06 14.92
CA ILE A 82 7.27 8.78 16.11
C ILE A 82 6.77 7.33 16.09
N ASP A 83 6.33 6.85 17.25
CA ASP A 83 5.72 5.53 17.36
C ASP A 83 4.48 5.43 16.45
N MET A 84 4.26 4.27 15.82
CA MET A 84 3.12 4.04 14.94
C MET A 84 1.78 4.25 15.65
N ASN A 85 1.72 3.92 16.94
CA ASN A 85 0.53 4.09 17.79
C ASN A 85 0.47 5.45 18.50
N ALA A 86 1.41 6.36 18.24
CA ALA A 86 1.34 7.70 18.80
C ALA A 86 0.05 8.39 18.31
N GLU A 87 -0.78 8.87 19.25
CA GLU A 87 -1.95 9.71 18.99
C GLU A 87 -1.60 11.20 19.04
N ILE A 88 -0.54 11.56 19.77
CA ILE A 88 0.01 12.91 19.88
C ILE A 88 1.50 12.84 19.55
N CYS A 89 1.98 13.73 18.69
CA CYS A 89 3.40 13.83 18.40
C CYS A 89 4.14 14.39 19.63
N PRO A 90 5.10 13.66 20.24
CA PRO A 90 5.84 14.16 21.40
C PRO A 90 6.78 15.33 21.07
N LYS A 91 7.08 15.59 19.78
CA LYS A 91 7.94 16.70 19.35
C LYS A 91 7.20 18.02 19.18
N CYS A 92 5.98 18.01 18.63
CA CYS A 92 5.24 19.24 18.29
C CYS A 92 3.81 19.32 18.82
N GLY A 93 3.31 18.30 19.51
CA GLY A 93 1.99 18.31 20.14
C GLY A 93 0.79 18.14 19.20
N VAL A 94 1.00 18.04 17.88
CA VAL A 94 -0.11 17.79 16.95
C VAL A 94 -0.69 16.39 17.17
N ARG A 95 -2.01 16.27 17.08
CA ARG A 95 -2.67 14.97 17.04
C ARG A 95 -2.39 14.30 15.71
N VAL A 96 -1.90 13.06 15.76
CA VAL A 96 -1.57 12.25 14.59
C VAL A 96 -2.60 11.12 14.49
N MET A 97 -3.45 11.18 13.46
CA MET A 97 -4.43 10.11 13.20
C MET A 97 -3.68 8.86 12.74
N TYR A 98 -3.74 7.78 13.52
CA TYR A 98 -3.36 6.46 13.02
C TYR A 98 -4.57 5.81 12.35
N ARG A 99 -4.56 5.72 11.01
CA ARG A 99 -5.42 4.76 10.30
C ARG A 99 -4.58 3.53 10.05
N PRO A 100 -4.83 2.40 10.74
CA PRO A 100 -4.16 1.16 10.39
C PRO A 100 -4.46 0.87 8.92
N ALA A 101 -3.41 0.67 8.13
CA ALA A 101 -3.57 0.20 6.77
C ALA A 101 -4.21 -1.19 6.85
N ASN A 102 -5.51 -1.27 6.54
CA ASN A 102 -6.16 -2.56 6.38
C ASN A 102 -5.70 -3.12 5.03
N ASN A 103 -4.78 -4.07 5.05
CA ASN A 103 -4.21 -4.71 3.87
C ASN A 103 -5.26 -5.62 3.22
N LYS A 104 -6.23 -5.02 2.54
CA LYS A 104 -7.20 -5.71 1.69
C LYS A 104 -6.52 -6.20 0.42
N SER A 105 -6.91 -7.36 -0.08
CA SER A 105 -6.33 -7.92 -1.31
C SER A 105 -6.99 -7.30 -2.54
N THR A 106 -6.20 -6.56 -3.31
CA THR A 106 -6.63 -5.92 -4.58
C THR A 106 -7.14 -6.96 -5.58
N ILE A 107 -6.47 -8.12 -5.66
CA ILE A 107 -6.85 -9.20 -6.57
C ILE A 107 -8.20 -9.80 -6.15
N LEU A 108 -8.39 -9.99 -4.85
CA LEU A 108 -9.66 -10.52 -4.34
C LEU A 108 -10.82 -9.57 -4.63
N ALA A 109 -10.62 -8.25 -4.49
CA ALA A 109 -11.63 -7.26 -4.83
C ALA A 109 -12.03 -7.31 -6.33
N ALA A 110 -11.06 -7.53 -7.22
CA ALA A 110 -11.31 -7.69 -8.65
C ALA A 110 -12.08 -8.98 -8.96
N ILE A 111 -11.67 -10.11 -8.38
CA ILE A 111 -12.35 -11.41 -8.55
C ILE A 111 -13.80 -11.33 -8.07
N LEU A 112 -14.04 -10.68 -6.92
CA LEU A 112 -15.40 -10.49 -6.41
C LEU A 112 -16.27 -9.71 -7.40
N SER A 113 -15.70 -8.66 -8.01
CA SER A 113 -16.40 -7.82 -8.99
C SER A 113 -16.66 -8.53 -10.32
N PHE A 114 -15.83 -9.53 -10.67
CA PHE A 114 -16.01 -10.34 -11.87
C PHE A 114 -17.29 -11.20 -11.80
N PHE A 115 -17.53 -11.84 -10.64
CA PHE A 115 -18.73 -12.68 -10.46
C PHE A 115 -20.00 -11.86 -10.25
N ILE A 116 -19.92 -10.80 -9.45
CA ILE A 116 -21.07 -9.95 -9.16
C ILE A 116 -20.63 -8.48 -9.23
N PRO A 117 -21.20 -7.70 -10.16
CA PRO A 117 -20.84 -6.30 -10.30
C PRO A 117 -21.04 -5.53 -8.99
N GLY A 118 -20.02 -4.77 -8.58
CA GLY A 118 -20.06 -3.96 -7.36
C GLY A 118 -19.58 -4.66 -6.09
N LEU A 119 -19.40 -5.99 -6.07
CA LEU A 119 -18.94 -6.70 -4.86
C LEU A 119 -17.54 -6.28 -4.40
N GLY A 120 -16.59 -6.01 -5.29
CA GLY A 120 -15.26 -5.54 -4.89
C GLY A 120 -15.29 -4.19 -4.16
N GLN A 121 -16.19 -3.29 -4.56
CA GLN A 121 -16.36 -2.01 -3.87
C GLN A 121 -16.97 -2.18 -2.48
N ILE A 122 -17.86 -3.17 -2.31
CA ILE A 122 -18.41 -3.56 -1.00
C ILE A 122 -17.30 -4.16 -0.12
N TYR A 123 -16.46 -5.04 -0.68
CA TYR A 123 -15.29 -5.59 0.00
C TYR A 123 -14.33 -4.50 0.48
N ASP A 124 -14.10 -3.45 -0.32
CA ASP A 124 -13.29 -2.30 0.05
C ASP A 124 -13.94 -1.41 1.13
N GLY A 125 -15.21 -1.62 1.46
CA GLY A 125 -15.98 -0.85 2.45
C GLY A 125 -16.75 0.33 1.84
N LYS A 126 -16.72 0.48 0.51
CA LYS A 126 -17.46 1.52 -0.24
C LYS A 126 -18.82 0.98 -0.69
N VAL A 127 -19.68 0.65 0.27
CA VAL A 127 -20.96 -0.05 0.04
C VAL A 127 -21.86 0.70 -0.95
N GLY A 128 -22.03 2.01 -0.78
CA GLY A 128 -22.89 2.81 -1.67
C GLY A 128 -22.44 2.78 -3.14
N ARG A 129 -21.13 2.78 -3.40
CA ARG A 129 -20.58 2.65 -4.76
C ARG A 129 -20.80 1.25 -5.34
N GLY A 130 -20.70 0.21 -4.52
CA GLY A 130 -20.98 -1.15 -4.95
C GLY A 130 -22.43 -1.32 -5.38
N ILE A 131 -23.37 -0.85 -4.57
CA ILE A 131 -24.81 -0.92 -4.86
C ILE A 131 -25.15 -0.12 -6.13
N SER A 132 -24.57 1.07 -6.33
CA SER A 132 -24.85 1.85 -7.55
C SER A 132 -24.44 1.12 -8.82
N PHE A 133 -23.28 0.45 -8.83
CA PHE A 133 -22.85 -0.33 -10.00
C PHE A 133 -23.77 -1.52 -10.28
N PHE A 134 -24.18 -2.23 -9.23
CA PHE A 134 -25.10 -3.35 -9.35
C PHE A 134 -26.44 -2.92 -9.97
N ILE A 135 -27.06 -1.86 -9.44
CA ILE A 135 -28.35 -1.36 -9.93
C ILE A 135 -28.26 -0.91 -11.39
N VAL A 136 -27.24 -0.12 -11.75
CA VAL A 136 -27.06 0.37 -13.12
C VAL A 136 -26.94 -0.79 -14.10
N ILE A 137 -26.15 -1.81 -13.77
CA ILE A 137 -25.98 -2.99 -14.62
C ILE A 137 -27.28 -3.79 -14.74
N CYS A 138 -28.03 -3.97 -13.65
CA CYS A 138 -29.35 -4.62 -13.71
C CYS A 138 -30.33 -3.88 -14.63
N ILE A 139 -30.37 -2.54 -14.55
CA ILE A 139 -31.22 -1.72 -15.42
C ILE A 139 -30.80 -1.88 -16.89
N LEU A 140 -29.51 -1.83 -17.20
CA LEU A 140 -29.00 -2.01 -18.55
C LEU A 140 -29.35 -3.39 -19.12
N TYR A 141 -29.21 -4.45 -18.34
CA TYR A 141 -29.61 -5.80 -18.75
C TYR A 141 -31.13 -5.91 -18.96
N ALA A 142 -31.94 -5.31 -18.09
CA ALA A 142 -33.39 -5.30 -18.25
C ALA A 142 -33.82 -4.53 -19.52
N LEU A 143 -33.21 -3.38 -19.78
CA LEU A 143 -33.44 -2.61 -21.01
C LEU A 143 -33.02 -3.39 -22.25
N TYR A 144 -31.85 -4.05 -22.22
CA TYR A 144 -31.41 -4.91 -23.32
C TYR A 144 -32.43 -6.03 -23.59
N PHE A 145 -32.85 -6.73 -22.54
CA PHE A 145 -33.81 -7.85 -22.65
C PHE A 145 -35.19 -7.39 -23.13
N LEU A 146 -35.60 -6.15 -22.87
CA LEU A 146 -36.89 -5.62 -23.30
C LEU A 146 -36.85 -5.03 -24.72
N ILE A 147 -35.84 -4.21 -25.01
CA ILE A 147 -35.75 -3.46 -26.27
C ILE A 147 -35.31 -4.37 -27.42
N PHE A 148 -34.37 -5.28 -27.19
CA PHE A 148 -33.79 -6.10 -28.26
C PHE A 148 -34.81 -7.05 -28.92
N PRO A 149 -35.62 -7.82 -28.17
CA PRO A 149 -36.67 -8.66 -28.77
C PRO A 149 -37.77 -7.83 -29.43
N LEU A 150 -38.11 -6.67 -28.85
CA LEU A 150 -39.11 -5.76 -29.42
C LEU A 150 -38.66 -5.26 -30.80
N LEU A 151 -37.40 -4.88 -30.94
CA LEU A 151 -36.83 -4.45 -32.22
C LEU A 151 -36.85 -5.58 -33.26
N ILE A 152 -36.40 -6.79 -32.89
CA ILE A 152 -36.43 -7.95 -33.78
C ILE A 152 -37.86 -8.29 -34.19
N GLY A 153 -38.80 -8.31 -33.24
CA GLY A 153 -40.21 -8.57 -33.51
C GLY A 153 -40.82 -7.54 -34.47
N PHE A 154 -40.48 -6.26 -34.30
CA PHE A 154 -40.94 -5.20 -35.20
C PHE A 154 -40.40 -5.36 -36.63
N LEU A 155 -39.12 -5.70 -36.79
CA LEU A 155 -38.53 -5.95 -38.10
C LEU A 155 -39.13 -7.17 -38.80
N LEU A 156 -39.35 -8.27 -38.06
CA LEU A 156 -40.02 -9.45 -38.59
C LEU A 156 -41.48 -9.15 -38.98
N TRP A 157 -42.18 -8.33 -38.20
CA TRP A 157 -43.54 -7.90 -38.52
C TRP A 157 -43.59 -7.10 -39.83
N LEU A 158 -42.67 -6.15 -40.04
CA LEU A 158 -42.55 -5.43 -41.32
C LEU A 158 -42.22 -6.37 -42.48
N TYR A 159 -41.33 -7.34 -42.25
CA TYR A 159 -40.99 -8.35 -43.24
C TYR A 159 -42.23 -9.19 -43.62
N CYS A 160 -43.05 -9.61 -42.66
CA CYS A 160 -44.29 -10.33 -42.94
C CYS A 160 -45.27 -9.52 -43.80
N ILE A 161 -45.37 -8.20 -43.57
CA ILE A 161 -46.21 -7.33 -44.41
C ILE A 161 -45.68 -7.26 -45.83
N TYR A 162 -44.36 -7.06 -45.98
CA TYR A 162 -43.71 -7.02 -47.29
C TYR A 162 -43.89 -8.34 -48.04
N ASP A 163 -43.68 -9.47 -47.35
CA ASP A 163 -43.83 -10.82 -47.90
C ASP A 163 -45.26 -11.03 -48.43
N ALA A 164 -46.28 -10.76 -47.60
CA ALA A 164 -47.68 -10.85 -47.99
C ALA A 164 -48.02 -9.95 -49.19
N TYR A 165 -47.51 -8.72 -49.23
CA TYR A 165 -47.70 -7.81 -50.36
C TYR A 165 -47.05 -8.35 -51.64
N SER A 166 -45.81 -8.84 -51.55
CA SER A 166 -45.07 -9.36 -52.71
C SER A 166 -45.72 -10.62 -53.30
N ILE A 167 -46.18 -11.53 -52.43
CA ILE A 167 -46.94 -12.73 -52.82
C ILE A 167 -48.25 -12.33 -53.51
N ALA A 168 -49.04 -11.43 -52.90
CA ALA A 168 -50.30 -10.99 -53.48
C ALA A 168 -50.10 -10.31 -54.85
N LYS A 169 -49.03 -9.53 -55.01
CA LYS A 169 -48.65 -8.89 -56.28
C LYS A 169 -48.29 -9.93 -57.34
N ASN A 170 -47.49 -10.94 -56.99
CA ASN A 170 -47.07 -12.01 -57.89
C ASN A 170 -48.27 -12.82 -58.40
N ILE A 171 -49.22 -13.17 -57.51
CA ILE A 171 -50.48 -13.83 -57.88
C ILE A 171 -51.28 -12.97 -58.88
N ASN A 172 -51.44 -11.67 -58.63
CA ASN A 172 -52.19 -10.78 -59.52
C ASN A 172 -51.53 -10.59 -60.90
N LEU A 173 -50.22 -10.82 -61.00
CA LEU A 173 -49.47 -10.78 -62.26
C LEU A 173 -49.40 -12.13 -62.97
N GLY A 174 -49.89 -13.21 -62.36
CA GLY A 174 -49.81 -14.57 -62.90
C GLY A 174 -48.40 -15.17 -62.91
N ILE A 175 -47.54 -14.69 -62.00
CA ILE A 175 -46.16 -15.14 -61.83
C ILE A 175 -46.15 -15.93 -60.52
N GLU A 176 -46.32 -17.25 -60.56
CA GLU A 176 -46.21 -18.10 -59.34
C GLU A 176 -44.75 -18.26 -58.91
#